data_AF-A0A7S1FVA0-F1
#
_entry.id   AF-A0A7S1FVA0-F1
#
_cell.length_a   1.000
_cell.length_b   1.000
_cell.length_c   1.000
_cell.angle_alpha   90.00
_cell.angle_beta   90.00
_cell.angle_gamma   90.00
#
_symmetry.space_group_name_H-M   'P 1'
#
loop_
_entity.id
_entity.type
_entity.pdbx_description
1 polymer ?
#
loop_
_entity_poly.entity_id
_entity_poly.type
_entity_poly.pdbx_seq_one_letter_code
_entity_poly.pdbx_strand_id
1 'polypeptide(L)'
;SRCAYGDATLSVSTKDDNFGNCPEGDGSVTFGRSNTASGKWSSVLGGYGNTASGDYSSVSGGSENSASGDHASVSGGIKNLASSDHSSVFGGEAIIKKELENSIISDLPFTQDANGWWVAEKAMFRFPQGVVVGAKSSRCTYG
;
A
#
# COMPACT_ATOMS: atom_id res chain seq x y z
N SER A 1 -26.44 15.16 13.79
CA SER A 1 -26.06 13.90 14.45
C SER A 1 -24.59 13.65 14.17
N ARG A 2 -23.70 13.95 15.12
CA ARG A 2 -22.28 13.61 15.00
C ARG A 2 -22.14 12.18 15.49
N CYS A 3 -21.85 11.24 14.60
CA CYS A 3 -21.34 9.95 15.03
C CYS A 3 -19.99 10.21 15.68
N ALA A 4 -19.94 10.22 17.02
CA ALA A 4 -18.70 10.18 17.78
C ALA A 4 -18.37 8.70 18.00
N TYR A 5 -17.57 8.14 17.10
CA TYR A 5 -16.83 6.92 17.42
C TYR A 5 -15.57 7.41 18.15
N GLY A 6 -15.26 6.81 19.30
CA GLY A 6 -14.17 7.25 20.19
C GLY A 6 -12.78 7.15 19.55
N ASP A 7 -11.72 7.17 20.36
CA ASP A 7 -10.34 6.90 19.93
C ASP A 7 -10.27 5.47 19.36
N ALA A 8 -10.68 5.29 18.10
CA ALA A 8 -11.24 4.05 17.59
C ALA A 8 -10.16 3.17 16.98
N THR A 9 -9.34 2.59 17.84
CA THR A 9 -8.46 1.48 17.47
C THR A 9 -9.32 0.22 17.27
N LEU A 10 -9.30 -0.38 16.07
CA LEU A 10 -10.08 -1.60 15.74
C LEU A 10 -9.15 -2.74 15.27
N SER A 11 -9.24 -3.89 15.94
CA SER A 11 -8.57 -5.13 15.53
C SER A 11 -9.58 -6.23 15.24
N VAL A 12 -9.54 -6.81 14.03
CA VAL A 12 -10.35 -7.97 13.65
C VAL A 12 -9.45 -9.10 13.16
N SER A 13 -9.35 -10.14 13.98
CA SER A 13 -8.49 -11.30 13.75
C SER A 13 -9.20 -12.48 13.08
N THR A 14 -8.43 -13.32 12.38
CA THR A 14 -8.91 -14.63 11.90
C THR A 14 -9.00 -15.64 13.05
N LYS A 15 -9.86 -16.64 12.93
CA LYS A 15 -10.28 -17.56 14.02
C LYS A 15 -9.17 -18.35 14.75
N ASP A 16 -7.93 -18.37 14.23
CA ASP A 16 -6.85 -19.28 14.66
C ASP A 16 -5.47 -18.60 14.92
N ASP A 17 -5.41 -17.35 15.38
CA ASP A 17 -4.14 -16.61 15.50
C ASP A 17 -3.53 -16.56 16.92
N ASN A 18 -2.44 -17.31 17.12
CA ASN A 18 -1.48 -17.08 18.22
C ASN A 18 -0.67 -15.77 18.03
N PHE A 19 -0.81 -15.08 16.89
CA PHE A 19 -0.17 -13.81 16.54
C PHE A 19 -1.23 -12.82 16.05
N GLY A 20 -1.82 -12.09 16.99
CA GLY A 20 -2.85 -11.08 16.73
C GLY A 20 -2.34 -9.87 15.93
N ASN A 21 -3.25 -9.00 15.53
CA ASN A 21 -2.91 -7.72 14.91
C ASN A 21 -2.57 -6.65 15.98
N CYS A 22 -1.69 -5.70 15.64
CA CYS A 22 -1.22 -4.60 16.49
C CYS A 22 -1.62 -3.23 15.91
N PRO A 23 -2.88 -2.79 16.05
CA PRO A 23 -3.25 -1.40 15.81
C PRO A 23 -2.84 -0.56 17.02
N GLU A 24 -1.83 0.29 16.87
CA GLU A 24 -1.25 1.10 17.96
C GLU A 24 -1.43 2.60 17.76
N GLY A 25 -1.65 3.05 16.53
CA GLY A 25 -1.91 4.45 16.22
C GLY A 25 -3.30 4.92 16.67
N ASP A 26 -3.41 6.20 17.01
CA ASP A 26 -4.70 6.82 17.33
C ASP A 26 -5.62 6.78 16.07
N GLY A 27 -6.78 6.13 16.21
CA GLY A 27 -7.72 5.88 15.13
C GLY A 27 -7.26 4.84 14.10
N SER A 28 -6.30 3.97 14.43
CA SER A 28 -5.81 2.95 13.51
C SER A 28 -6.68 1.69 13.45
N VAL A 29 -6.67 1.01 12.31
CA VAL A 29 -7.45 -0.24 12.13
C VAL A 29 -6.61 -1.34 11.51
N THR A 30 -6.80 -2.57 11.97
CA THR A 30 -6.16 -3.77 11.42
C THR A 30 -7.16 -4.90 11.29
N PHE A 31 -7.15 -5.57 10.14
CA PHE A 31 -7.90 -6.80 9.87
C PHE A 31 -6.94 -7.89 9.42
N GLY A 32 -7.31 -9.17 9.54
CA GLY A 32 -6.50 -10.30 9.05
C GLY A 32 -5.64 -10.91 10.16
N ARG A 33 -4.40 -11.28 9.84
CA ARG A 33 -3.50 -11.96 10.79
C ARG A 33 -2.13 -11.29 10.83
N SER A 34 -1.62 -11.04 12.03
CA SER A 34 -0.26 -10.52 12.27
C SER A 34 0.03 -9.19 11.55
N ASN A 35 -0.97 -8.33 11.41
CA ASN A 35 -0.83 -7.02 10.79
C ASN A 35 -0.57 -5.93 11.83
N THR A 36 0.16 -4.87 11.46
CA THR A 36 0.49 -3.74 12.34
C THR A 36 0.04 -2.42 11.70
N ALA A 37 -0.69 -1.60 12.45
CA ALA A 37 -1.06 -0.24 12.05
C ALA A 37 -0.70 0.73 13.19
N SER A 38 0.54 1.23 13.17
CA SER A 38 1.11 2.03 14.26
C SER A 38 1.11 3.54 14.00
N GLY A 39 0.93 3.97 12.75
CA GLY A 39 0.80 5.39 12.42
C GLY A 39 -0.57 5.94 12.79
N LYS A 40 -0.68 7.24 13.03
CA LYS A 40 -1.96 7.89 13.35
C LYS A 40 -2.92 7.79 12.18
N TRP A 41 -4.16 7.37 12.42
CA TRP A 41 -5.17 7.12 11.37
C TRP A 41 -4.71 6.14 10.28
N SER A 42 -3.75 5.27 10.59
CA SER A 42 -3.26 4.25 9.65
C SER A 42 -4.23 3.07 9.53
N SER A 43 -4.13 2.31 8.44
CA SER A 43 -5.02 1.17 8.22
C SER A 43 -4.34 0.00 7.54
N VAL A 44 -4.65 -1.21 8.01
CA VAL A 44 -4.41 -2.46 7.29
C VAL A 44 -5.73 -3.21 7.14
N LEU A 45 -6.26 -3.30 5.93
CA LEU A 45 -7.62 -3.82 5.68
C LEU A 45 -7.70 -5.35 5.57
N GLY A 46 -6.57 -6.05 5.61
CA GLY A 46 -6.55 -7.52 5.59
C GLY A 46 -5.18 -8.11 5.27
N GLY A 47 -5.16 -9.42 5.05
CA GLY A 47 -3.94 -10.15 4.67
C GLY A 47 -3.09 -10.60 5.85
N TYR A 48 -1.81 -10.86 5.58
CA TYR A 48 -0.86 -11.43 6.54
C TYR A 48 0.43 -10.60 6.65
N GLY A 49 0.83 -10.23 7.86
CA GLY A 49 2.15 -9.65 8.09
C GLY A 49 2.38 -8.25 7.50
N ASN A 50 1.33 -7.50 7.19
CA ASN A 50 1.44 -6.15 6.61
C ASN A 50 1.65 -5.09 7.70
N THR A 51 2.35 -4.00 7.35
CA THR A 51 2.67 -2.88 8.26
C THR A 51 2.28 -1.54 7.65
N ALA A 52 1.48 -0.75 8.37
CA ALA A 52 1.18 0.64 8.06
C ALA A 52 1.68 1.52 9.23
N SER A 53 2.87 2.12 9.09
CA SER A 53 3.55 2.81 10.21
C SER A 53 3.67 4.32 10.05
N GLY A 54 3.45 4.87 8.85
CA GLY A 54 3.36 6.31 8.64
C GLY A 54 1.98 6.86 9.02
N ASP A 55 1.91 8.15 9.35
CA ASP A 55 0.63 8.81 9.64
C ASP A 55 -0.23 8.83 8.37
N TYR A 56 -1.52 8.51 8.51
CA TYR A 56 -2.47 8.33 7.41
C TYR A 56 -2.08 7.27 6.38
N SER A 57 -1.12 6.38 6.68
CA SER A 57 -0.70 5.36 5.73
C SER A 57 -1.71 4.21 5.64
N SER A 58 -1.71 3.49 4.52
CA SER A 58 -2.66 2.41 4.30
C SER A 58 -2.05 1.22 3.56
N VAL A 59 -2.45 0.02 3.97
CA VAL A 59 -2.24 -1.22 3.23
C VAL A 59 -3.58 -1.91 3.04
N SER A 60 -4.04 -2.03 1.80
CA SER A 60 -5.35 -2.65 1.53
C SER A 60 -5.36 -4.17 1.76
N GLY A 61 -4.20 -4.84 1.68
CA GLY A 61 -4.07 -6.26 1.96
C GLY A 61 -2.80 -6.88 1.36
N GLY A 62 -2.83 -8.20 1.14
CA GLY A 62 -1.68 -8.96 0.63
C GLY A 62 -0.82 -9.56 1.73
N SER A 63 0.46 -9.81 1.44
CA SER A 63 1.40 -10.43 2.38
C SER A 63 2.68 -9.61 2.53
N GLU A 64 3.09 -9.31 3.76
CA GLU A 64 4.38 -8.69 4.07
C GLU A 64 4.61 -7.31 3.42
N ASN A 65 3.56 -6.56 3.11
CA ASN A 65 3.70 -5.21 2.56
C ASN A 65 3.94 -4.17 3.67
N SER A 66 4.64 -3.08 3.35
CA SER A 66 4.95 -1.99 4.27
C SER A 66 4.66 -0.61 3.67
N ALA A 67 3.83 0.19 4.33
CA ALA A 67 3.59 1.60 4.05
C ALA A 67 4.10 2.44 5.22
N SER A 68 5.34 2.93 5.12
CA SER A 68 6.07 3.57 6.23
C SER A 68 6.25 5.07 6.08
N GLY A 69 6.01 5.65 4.90
CA GLY A 69 5.96 7.11 4.74
C GLY A 69 4.59 7.68 5.14
N ASP A 70 4.55 8.95 5.50
CA ASP A 70 3.29 9.63 5.83
C ASP A 70 2.42 9.73 4.57
N HIS A 71 1.12 9.46 4.68
CA HIS A 71 0.19 9.34 3.56
C HIS A 71 0.58 8.28 2.51
N ALA A 72 1.47 7.34 2.83
CA ALA A 72 1.85 6.29 1.90
C ALA A 72 0.74 5.24 1.74
N SER A 73 0.63 4.63 0.55
CA SER A 73 -0.36 3.58 0.30
C SER A 73 0.22 2.38 -0.44
N VAL A 74 -0.14 1.18 0.00
CA VAL A 74 0.09 -0.06 -0.74
C VAL A 74 -1.24 -0.75 -1.01
N SER A 75 -1.62 -0.87 -2.27
CA SER A 75 -2.92 -1.45 -2.64
C SER A 75 -2.97 -2.98 -2.51
N GLY A 76 -1.83 -3.67 -2.40
CA GLY A 76 -1.77 -5.12 -2.22
C GLY A 76 -0.44 -5.74 -2.67
N GLY A 77 -0.43 -7.05 -2.92
CA GLY A 77 0.73 -7.78 -3.41
C GLY A 77 1.57 -8.43 -2.31
N ILE A 78 2.85 -8.69 -2.58
CA ILE A 78 3.78 -9.39 -1.69
C ILE A 78 5.05 -8.54 -1.50
N LYS A 79 5.44 -8.28 -0.25
CA LYS A 79 6.72 -7.63 0.12
C LYS A 79 6.94 -6.21 -0.41
N ASN A 80 5.90 -5.50 -0.84
CA ASN A 80 6.03 -4.13 -1.35
C ASN A 80 6.38 -3.12 -0.24
N LEU A 81 7.14 -2.07 -0.59
CA LEU A 81 7.56 -1.01 0.33
C LEU A 81 7.24 0.38 -0.24
N ALA A 82 6.36 1.11 0.42
CA ALA A 82 6.08 2.53 0.19
C ALA A 82 6.68 3.36 1.35
N SER A 83 7.95 3.75 1.23
CA SER A 83 8.73 4.33 2.34
C SER A 83 8.85 5.85 2.34
N SER A 84 8.54 6.52 1.23
CA SER A 84 8.55 7.98 1.15
C SER A 84 7.17 8.55 1.42
N ASP A 85 7.11 9.77 1.94
CA ASP A 85 5.84 10.46 2.15
C ASP A 85 5.08 10.63 0.83
N HIS A 86 3.76 10.46 0.88
CA HIS A 86 2.85 10.48 -0.26
C HIS A 86 3.14 9.43 -1.35
N SER A 87 3.98 8.43 -1.07
CA SER A 87 4.28 7.37 -2.05
C SER A 87 3.13 6.37 -2.18
N SER A 88 2.97 5.79 -3.37
CA SER A 88 1.96 4.77 -3.61
C SER A 88 2.53 3.60 -4.41
N VAL A 89 2.26 2.39 -3.94
CA VAL A 89 2.55 1.14 -4.65
C VAL A 89 1.23 0.43 -4.96
N PHE A 90 0.93 0.24 -6.24
CA PHE A 90 -0.32 -0.37 -6.68
C PHE A 90 -0.39 -1.90 -6.48
N GLY A 91 0.75 -2.56 -6.27
CA GLY A 91 0.85 -3.99 -5.99
C GLY A 91 1.99 -4.66 -6.75
N GLY A 92 1.94 -5.99 -6.85
CA GLY A 92 3.01 -6.83 -7.40
C GLY A 92 3.80 -7.57 -6.30
N GLU A 93 4.91 -8.19 -6.66
CA GLU A 93 5.85 -8.79 -5.71
C GLU A 93 7.16 -8.01 -5.72
N ALA A 94 7.63 -7.59 -4.55
CA ALA A 94 8.93 -6.95 -4.45
C ALA A 94 10.04 -7.96 -4.71
N ILE A 95 10.73 -7.77 -5.83
CA ILE A 95 11.97 -8.48 -6.13
C ILE A 95 13.07 -7.84 -5.28
N ILE A 96 13.38 -8.43 -4.12
CA ILE A 96 14.58 -8.07 -3.37
C ILE A 96 15.77 -8.37 -4.30
N LYS A 97 16.43 -7.32 -4.81
CA LYS A 97 17.55 -7.39 -5.79
C LYS A 97 18.81 -8.12 -5.28
N LYS A 98 18.73 -8.98 -4.27
CA LYS A 98 19.89 -9.72 -3.75
C LYS A 98 20.45 -10.74 -4.77
N GLU A 99 19.68 -11.12 -5.79
CA GLU A 99 20.14 -11.96 -6.91
C GLU A 99 20.56 -11.17 -8.16
N LEU A 100 20.45 -9.83 -8.17
CA LEU A 100 20.72 -8.99 -9.34
C LEU A 100 22.09 -8.29 -9.30
N GLU A 101 22.92 -8.54 -8.28
CA GLU A 101 24.28 -7.99 -8.23
C GLU A 101 25.20 -8.60 -9.31
N ASN A 102 24.80 -9.71 -9.95
CA ASN A 102 25.54 -10.36 -11.04
C ASN A 102 24.73 -10.64 -12.33
N SER A 103 23.42 -10.36 -12.36
CA SER A 103 22.64 -10.42 -13.60
C SER A 103 22.58 -9.04 -14.23
N ILE A 104 23.07 -8.97 -15.45
CA ILE A 104 23.07 -7.80 -16.32
C ILE A 104 21.69 -7.11 -16.25
N ILE A 105 21.70 -5.78 -16.24
CA ILE A 105 20.52 -4.88 -16.23
C ILE A 105 19.72 -5.00 -17.56
N SER A 106 19.47 -6.22 -18.03
CA SER A 106 18.74 -6.52 -19.27
C SER A 106 17.39 -7.20 -19.03
N ASP A 107 17.17 -7.75 -17.83
CA ASP A 107 15.91 -8.41 -17.46
C ASP A 107 15.01 -7.54 -16.55
N LEU A 108 15.39 -6.28 -16.32
CA LEU A 108 14.46 -5.35 -15.69
C LEU A 108 13.37 -5.00 -16.70
N PRO A 109 12.08 -5.02 -16.31
CA PRO A 109 11.00 -4.70 -17.23
C PRO A 109 10.97 -3.21 -17.59
N PHE A 110 12.03 -2.44 -17.27
CA PHE A 110 12.13 -1.00 -17.43
C PHE A 110 13.30 -0.62 -18.34
N THR A 111 13.02 0.16 -19.38
CA THR A 111 14.01 0.79 -20.26
C THR A 111 13.89 2.32 -20.14
N GLN A 112 14.91 3.10 -20.52
CA GLN A 112 14.77 4.55 -20.61
C GLN A 112 14.30 4.95 -22.00
N ASP A 113 13.31 5.85 -22.09
CA ASP A 113 12.96 6.51 -23.34
C ASP A 113 14.03 7.55 -23.75
N ALA A 114 13.88 8.12 -24.95
CA ALA A 114 14.83 9.08 -25.51
C ALA A 114 14.99 10.37 -24.68
N ASN A 115 14.11 10.63 -23.70
CA ASN A 115 14.16 11.78 -22.81
C ASN A 115 14.64 11.40 -21.40
N GLY A 116 15.07 10.15 -21.19
CA GLY A 116 15.58 9.65 -19.92
C GLY A 116 14.50 9.16 -18.95
N TRP A 117 13.25 8.98 -19.39
CA TRP A 117 12.18 8.44 -18.53
C TRP A 117 12.19 6.92 -18.52
N TRP A 118 12.11 6.31 -17.34
CA TRP A 118 11.95 4.86 -17.19
C TRP A 118 10.54 4.42 -17.64
N VAL A 119 10.45 3.53 -18.63
CA VAL A 119 9.22 2.98 -19.23
C VAL A 119 9.23 1.46 -19.16
N ALA A 120 8.06 0.84 -18.96
CA ALA A 120 7.94 -0.62 -18.96
C ALA A 120 7.40 -1.17 -20.28
N GLU A 121 7.98 -2.26 -20.80
CA GLU A 121 7.66 -2.77 -22.16
C GLU A 121 6.23 -3.29 -22.31
N LYS A 122 5.56 -3.68 -21.22
CA LYS A 122 4.18 -4.19 -21.27
C LYS A 122 3.32 -3.59 -20.16
N ALA A 123 2.45 -2.68 -20.60
CA ALA A 123 1.26 -2.18 -19.93
C ALA A 123 1.46 -1.55 -18.53
N MET A 124 1.97 -0.32 -18.49
CA MET A 124 1.64 0.61 -17.40
C MET A 124 1.29 2.01 -17.92
N PHE A 125 0.19 2.55 -17.42
CA PHE A 125 -0.28 3.91 -17.66
C PHE A 125 0.32 4.86 -16.62
N ARG A 126 0.96 5.93 -17.07
CA ARG A 126 1.47 7.02 -16.21
C ARG A 126 0.45 8.14 -16.17
N PHE A 127 0.15 8.64 -14.98
CA PHE A 127 -0.68 9.83 -14.78
C PHE A 127 0.11 10.87 -13.99
N PRO A 128 0.11 12.15 -14.42
CA PRO A 128 0.83 13.22 -13.72
C PRO A 128 0.20 13.60 -12.37
N GLN A 129 -1.00 13.09 -12.06
CA GLN A 129 -1.73 13.20 -10.80
C GLN A 129 -2.52 11.89 -10.56
N GLY A 130 -3.09 11.72 -9.35
CA GLY A 130 -3.78 10.50 -8.92
C GLY A 130 -4.78 9.92 -9.94
N VAL A 131 -4.83 8.60 -10.04
CA VAL A 131 -5.71 7.88 -10.97
C VAL A 131 -7.03 7.57 -10.28
N VAL A 132 -8.11 8.19 -10.73
CA VAL A 132 -9.48 7.76 -10.36
C VAL A 132 -9.99 6.82 -11.43
N VAL A 133 -10.14 5.54 -11.09
CA VAL A 133 -10.80 4.56 -11.97
C VAL A 133 -12.25 4.39 -11.50
N GLY A 134 -13.20 4.91 -12.27
CA GLY A 134 -14.63 4.81 -11.98
C GLY A 134 -15.49 4.87 -13.25
N ALA A 135 -16.69 4.30 -13.22
CA ALA A 135 -17.64 4.40 -14.32
C ALA A 135 -18.30 5.78 -14.34
N LYS A 136 -18.30 6.46 -15.48
CA LYS A 136 -18.97 7.75 -15.67
C LYS A 136 -20.48 7.60 -15.46
N SER A 137 -20.99 8.11 -14.34
CA SER A 137 -22.43 8.32 -14.16
C SER A 137 -22.84 9.60 -14.88
N SER A 138 -23.90 9.57 -15.70
CA SER A 138 -24.43 10.74 -16.41
C SER A 138 -25.00 11.83 -15.49
N ARG A 139 -24.95 11.64 -14.16
CA ARG A 139 -25.51 12.56 -13.17
C ARG A 139 -24.49 13.45 -12.44
N CYS A 140 -23.19 13.24 -12.59
CA CYS A 140 -22.19 14.07 -11.91
C CYS A 140 -20.95 14.33 -12.78
N THR A 141 -20.70 15.59 -13.12
CA THR A 141 -19.40 16.08 -13.63
C THR A 141 -18.51 16.42 -12.44
N TYR A 142 -17.35 15.76 -12.33
CA TYR A 142 -16.23 16.27 -11.54
C TYR A 142 -15.23 16.91 -12.50
N GLY A 143 -14.80 18.12 -12.16
CA GLY A 143 -13.67 18.85 -12.72
C GLY A 143 -12.85 19.41 -11.57
#